data_AF-A0A2S1R4T8-F1
#
_entry.id   AF-A0A2S1R4T8-F1
#
_cell.length_a   1.000
_cell.length_b   1.000
_cell.length_c   1.000
_cell.angle_alpha   90.00
_cell.angle_beta   90.00
_cell.angle_gamma   90.00
#
_symmetry.space_group_name_H-M   'P 1'
#
loop_
_entity.id
_entity.type
_entity.pdbx_description
1 polymer ?
#
loop_
_entity_poly.entity_id
_entity_poly.type
_entity_poly.pdbx_seq_one_letter_code
_entity_poly.pdbx_strand_id
1 'polypeptide(L)'
;MDGAEGGTSRAPSAPDVEQPGDAEGGGDAVRGEAARLLRRLEVARDRLDRARGERTSDAAGADRGDDDEVRTLLSPAADRIARLAELAGALADGTLTEASAGEAARAVAASQPHRGVR
;
A
#
# COMPACT_ATOMS: atom_id res chain seq x y z
N MET A 1 -12.53 -78.31 4.75
CA MET A 1 -12.34 -77.60 6.03
C MET A 1 -10.85 -77.52 6.22
N ASP A 2 -10.17 -76.38 6.24
CA ASP A 2 -10.58 -75.02 6.54
C ASP A 2 -9.54 -74.07 5.90
N GLY A 3 -9.98 -72.94 5.37
CA GLY A 3 -9.14 -71.93 4.72
C GLY A 3 -9.02 -70.72 5.64
N ALA A 4 -7.79 -70.24 5.88
CA ALA A 4 -7.54 -69.05 6.68
C ALA A 4 -6.83 -67.99 5.85
N GLU A 5 -7.62 -67.12 5.23
CA GLU A 5 -7.15 -65.85 4.67
C GLU A 5 -7.17 -64.77 5.75
N GLY A 6 -5.99 -64.38 6.22
CA GLY A 6 -5.81 -63.25 7.13
C GLY A 6 -5.71 -61.93 6.36
N GLY A 7 -6.84 -61.40 5.91
CA GLY A 7 -6.93 -60.06 5.32
C GLY A 7 -6.79 -58.96 6.37
N THR A 8 -5.66 -58.27 6.41
CA THR A 8 -5.54 -57.00 7.14
C THR A 8 -5.98 -55.86 6.23
N SER A 9 -7.28 -55.58 6.26
CA SER A 9 -7.85 -54.37 5.64
C SER A 9 -7.37 -53.15 6.43
N ARG A 10 -6.30 -52.51 5.94
CA ARG A 10 -5.86 -51.20 6.41
C ARG A 10 -6.81 -50.16 5.80
N ALA A 11 -7.67 -49.59 6.64
CA ALA A 11 -8.55 -48.48 6.25
C ALA A 11 -7.73 -47.32 5.65
N PRO A 12 -8.22 -46.63 4.61
CA PRO A 12 -7.61 -45.38 4.18
C PRO A 12 -7.85 -44.32 5.27
N SER A 13 -6.76 -43.84 5.86
CA SER A 13 -6.76 -42.64 6.70
C SER A 13 -7.43 -41.50 5.95
N ALA A 14 -8.36 -40.82 6.62
CA ALA A 14 -8.97 -39.59 6.12
C ALA A 14 -7.89 -38.58 5.73
N PRO A 15 -8.09 -37.78 4.67
CA PRO A 15 -7.21 -36.66 4.37
C PRO A 15 -7.27 -35.65 5.52
N ASP A 16 -6.08 -35.22 5.95
CA ASP A 16 -5.86 -34.16 6.91
C ASP A 16 -6.76 -32.96 6.60
N VAL A 17 -7.56 -32.60 7.59
CA VAL A 17 -8.37 -31.39 7.62
C VAL A 17 -7.44 -30.20 7.40
N GLU A 18 -7.67 -29.47 6.32
CA GLU A 18 -7.03 -28.19 6.01
C GLU A 18 -7.03 -27.32 7.28
N GLN A 19 -5.84 -26.96 7.77
CA GLN A 19 -5.69 -25.97 8.84
C GLN A 19 -6.01 -24.58 8.26
N PRO A 20 -7.05 -23.87 8.72
CA PRO A 20 -7.22 -22.45 8.42
C PRO A 20 -6.46 -21.66 9.49
N GLY A 21 -5.12 -21.60 9.38
CA GLY A 21 -4.25 -20.98 10.38
C GLY A 21 -3.62 -19.64 9.99
N ASP A 22 -3.57 -19.29 8.70
CA ASP A 22 -2.68 -18.23 8.21
C ASP A 22 -3.37 -16.87 7.94
N ALA A 23 -4.70 -16.81 7.99
CA ALA A 23 -5.45 -15.61 7.61
C ALA A 23 -5.40 -14.48 8.67
N GLU A 24 -5.37 -14.82 9.96
CA GLU A 24 -5.41 -13.80 11.03
C GLU A 24 -4.06 -13.09 11.23
N GLY A 25 -2.94 -13.82 11.16
CA GLY A 25 -1.59 -13.22 11.28
C GLY A 25 -1.19 -12.36 10.09
N GLY A 26 -1.66 -12.69 8.88
CA GLY A 26 -1.41 -11.91 7.67
C GLY A 26 -2.06 -10.53 7.72
N GLY A 27 -3.31 -10.44 8.18
CA GLY A 27 -4.04 -9.17 8.27
C GLY A 27 -3.38 -8.16 9.22
N ASP A 28 -2.90 -8.62 10.38
CA ASP A 28 -2.19 -7.76 11.33
C ASP A 28 -0.83 -7.29 10.81
N ALA A 29 -0.09 -8.15 10.11
CA ALA A 29 1.16 -7.77 9.47
C ALA A 29 0.93 -6.70 8.38
N VAL A 30 -0.12 -6.85 7.57
CA VAL A 30 -0.52 -5.87 6.55
C VAL A 30 -0.90 -4.54 7.19
N ARG A 31 -1.71 -4.55 8.27
CA ARG A 31 -2.05 -3.32 9.02
C ARG A 31 -0.81 -2.63 9.59
N GLY A 32 0.11 -3.41 10.17
CA GLY A 32 1.35 -2.89 10.73
C GLY A 32 2.26 -2.26 9.68
N GLU A 33 2.37 -2.86 8.49
CA GLU A 33 3.14 -2.29 7.38
C GLU A 33 2.43 -1.08 6.77
N ALA A 34 1.11 -1.09 6.69
CA ALA A 34 0.31 0.07 6.27
C ALA A 34 0.53 1.28 7.18
N ALA A 35 0.55 1.08 8.51
CA ALA A 35 0.87 2.14 9.47
C ALA A 35 2.30 2.68 9.30
N ARG A 36 3.27 1.82 9.00
CA ARG A 36 4.65 2.24 8.71
C ARG A 36 4.75 3.00 7.39
N LEU A 37 3.97 2.60 6.38
CA LEU A 37 3.88 3.31 5.11
C LEU A 37 3.24 4.69 5.30
N LEU A 38 2.14 4.79 6.05
CA LEU A 38 1.49 6.06 6.39
C LEU A 38 2.49 7.06 6.99
N ARG A 39 3.25 6.64 8.02
CA ARG A 39 4.28 7.51 8.62
C ARG A 39 5.33 7.98 7.63
N ARG A 40 5.76 7.12 6.70
CA ARG A 40 6.72 7.51 5.65
C ARG A 40 6.12 8.52 4.68
N LEU A 41 4.83 8.38 4.35
CA LEU A 41 4.10 9.30 3.47
C LEU A 41 3.87 10.66 4.13
N GLU A 42 3.58 10.70 5.43
CA GLU A 42 3.50 11.94 6.21
C GLU A 42 4.84 12.70 6.17
N VAL A 43 5.96 12.01 6.42
CA VAL A 43 7.29 12.62 6.29
C VAL A 43 7.57 13.11 4.86
N ALA A 44 7.15 12.35 3.85
CA ALA A 44 7.32 12.77 2.45
C ALA A 44 6.48 14.03 2.14
N ARG A 45 5.27 14.11 2.67
CA ARG A 45 4.39 15.29 2.56
C ARG A 45 5.02 16.51 3.22
N ASP A 46 5.51 16.39 4.46
CA ASP A 46 6.16 17.49 5.17
C ASP A 46 7.40 18.01 4.43
N ARG A 47 8.17 17.11 3.82
CA ARG A 47 9.33 17.48 2.99
C ARG A 47 8.89 18.19 1.71
N LEU A 48 7.82 17.74 1.08
CA LEU A 48 7.30 18.35 -0.13
C LEU A 48 6.70 19.74 0.14
N ASP A 49 5.97 19.88 1.24
CA ASP A 49 5.39 21.15 1.67
C ASP A 49 6.49 22.15 2.05
N ARG A 50 7.55 21.70 2.72
CA ARG A 50 8.76 22.50 2.96
C ARG A 50 9.42 22.94 1.66
N ALA A 51 9.62 22.04 0.70
CA ALA A 51 10.21 22.38 -0.60
C ALA A 51 9.38 23.39 -1.42
N ARG A 52 8.07 23.48 -1.14
CA ARG A 52 7.15 24.47 -1.71
C ARG A 52 7.14 25.81 -0.98
N GLY A 53 7.49 25.83 0.31
CA GLY A 53 7.42 27.01 1.16
C GLY A 53 8.75 27.70 1.44
N GLU A 54 9.87 26.97 1.46
CA GLU A 54 11.20 27.54 1.78
C GLU A 54 11.71 28.53 0.71
N ARG A 55 11.29 28.39 -0.55
CA ARG A 55 11.69 29.33 -1.60
C ARG A 55 10.96 30.67 -1.56
N THR A 56 9.73 30.69 -1.04
CA THR A 56 8.88 31.88 -1.04
C THR A 56 9.37 32.97 -0.07
N SER A 57 10.32 32.63 0.80
CA SER A 57 10.86 33.54 1.82
C SER A 57 12.17 34.21 1.43
N ASP A 58 12.87 33.79 0.36
CA ASP A 58 14.25 34.22 0.11
C ASP A 58 14.41 35.26 -1.02
N ALA A 59 13.35 35.62 -1.75
CA ALA A 59 13.51 36.48 -2.92
C ALA A 59 12.40 37.52 -3.13
N ALA A 60 12.83 38.77 -3.08
CA ALA A 60 12.06 39.93 -3.52
C ALA A 60 11.91 39.91 -5.05
N GLY A 61 10.69 39.62 -5.52
CA GLY A 61 10.14 40.11 -6.79
C GLY A 61 10.41 39.31 -8.06
N ALA A 62 11.54 38.61 -8.20
CA ALA A 62 11.84 37.81 -9.41
C ALA A 62 11.54 36.30 -9.26
N ASP A 63 11.59 35.76 -8.05
CA ASP A 63 11.49 34.32 -7.74
C ASP A 63 10.06 33.80 -7.56
N ARG A 64 9.07 34.68 -7.40
CA ARG A 64 7.66 34.26 -7.27
C ARG A 64 7.15 33.48 -8.48
N GLY A 65 7.64 33.80 -9.68
CA GLY A 65 7.27 33.10 -10.91
C GLY A 65 7.78 31.65 -10.92
N ASP A 66 9.04 31.47 -10.53
CA ASP A 66 9.69 30.14 -10.44
C ASP A 66 9.04 29.29 -9.34
N ASP A 67 8.65 29.91 -8.22
CA ASP A 67 7.92 29.26 -7.14
C ASP A 67 6.54 28.77 -7.54
N ASP A 68 5.80 29.56 -8.32
CA ASP A 68 4.48 29.17 -8.84
C ASP A 68 4.59 28.06 -9.90
N GLU A 69 5.64 28.08 -10.72
CA GLU A 69 5.95 27.00 -11.67
C GLU A 69 6.31 25.71 -10.93
N VAL A 70 7.17 25.80 -9.91
CA VAL A 70 7.54 24.67 -9.06
C VAL A 70 6.33 24.12 -8.32
N ARG A 71 5.48 25.00 -7.78
CA ARG A 71 4.25 24.58 -7.12
C ARG A 71 3.37 23.81 -8.09
N THR A 72 3.20 24.32 -9.31
CA THR A 72 2.49 23.64 -10.40
C THR A 72 3.10 22.26 -10.72
N LEU A 73 4.42 22.17 -10.88
CA LEU A 73 5.14 20.93 -11.17
C LEU A 73 5.01 19.89 -10.04
N LEU A 74 5.04 20.36 -8.79
CA LEU A 74 4.95 19.51 -7.61
C LEU A 74 3.50 19.18 -7.23
N SER A 75 2.49 19.93 -7.67
CA SER A 75 1.06 19.72 -7.35
C SER A 75 0.62 18.26 -7.54
N PRO A 76 0.82 17.64 -8.72
CA PRO A 76 0.45 16.24 -8.94
C PRO A 76 1.16 15.26 -8.00
N ALA A 77 2.38 15.58 -7.54
CA ALA A 77 3.10 14.72 -6.61
C ALA A 77 2.51 14.77 -5.19
N ALA A 78 2.10 15.94 -4.71
CA ALA A 78 1.44 16.04 -3.41
C ALA A 78 0.08 15.36 -3.41
N ASP A 79 -0.72 15.56 -4.45
CA ASP A 79 -2.04 14.94 -4.56
C ASP A 79 -1.93 13.41 -4.50
N ARG A 80 -0.91 12.84 -5.15
CA ARG A 80 -0.63 11.40 -5.07
C ARG A 80 -0.19 10.97 -3.68
N ILE A 81 0.72 11.70 -3.03
CA ILE A 81 1.17 11.36 -1.67
C ILE A 81 0.00 11.41 -0.70
N ALA A 82 -0.85 12.44 -0.79
CA ALA A 82 -2.06 12.56 0.00
C ALA A 82 -2.99 11.36 -0.23
N ARG A 83 -3.25 11.01 -1.49
CA ARG A 83 -4.09 9.87 -1.83
C ARG A 83 -3.53 8.54 -1.33
N LEU A 84 -2.23 8.32 -1.41
CA LEU A 84 -1.57 7.12 -0.88
C LEU A 84 -1.64 7.09 0.65
N ALA A 85 -1.54 8.24 1.32
CA ALA A 85 -1.68 8.34 2.77
C ALA A 85 -3.10 7.98 3.21
N GLU A 86 -4.12 8.47 2.51
CA GLU A 86 -5.53 8.09 2.75
C GLU A 86 -5.72 6.57 2.66
N LEU A 87 -5.20 5.94 1.59
CA LEU A 87 -5.30 4.49 1.39
C LEU A 87 -4.54 3.70 2.47
N ALA A 88 -3.33 4.15 2.85
CA ALA A 88 -2.52 3.51 3.87
C ALA A 88 -3.17 3.64 5.27
N GLY A 89 -3.77 4.79 5.58
CA GLY A 89 -4.53 4.98 6.81
C GLY A 89 -5.76 4.09 6.87
N ALA A 90 -6.56 4.07 5.80
CA ALA A 90 -7.75 3.22 5.74
C ALA A 90 -7.41 1.72 5.86
N LEU A 91 -6.27 1.28 5.29
CA LEU A 91 -5.77 -0.08 5.44
C LEU A 91 -5.27 -0.37 6.86
N ALA A 92 -4.54 0.57 7.48
CA ALA A 92 -4.07 0.45 8.87
C ALA A 92 -5.23 0.37 9.88
N ASP A 93 -6.29 1.15 9.65
CA ASP A 93 -7.51 1.17 10.46
C ASP A 93 -8.45 -0.01 10.17
N GLY A 94 -8.15 -0.80 9.13
CA GLY A 94 -8.97 -1.94 8.72
C GLY A 94 -10.32 -1.56 8.07
N THR A 95 -10.49 -0.29 7.69
CA THR A 95 -11.70 0.21 7.00
C THR A 95 -11.66 -0.05 5.49
N LEU A 96 -10.48 -0.36 4.95
CA LEU A 96 -10.25 -0.74 3.55
C LEU A 96 -9.61 -2.13 3.47
N THR A 97 -10.07 -2.96 2.53
CA THR A 97 -9.50 -4.29 2.28
C THR A 97 -8.19 -4.19 1.48
N GLU A 98 -7.31 -5.19 1.59
CA GLU A 98 -6.08 -5.25 0.79
C GLU A 98 -6.36 -5.25 -0.72
N ALA A 99 -7.37 -5.98 -1.17
CA ALA A 99 -7.75 -6.03 -2.59
C ALA A 99 -8.19 -4.64 -3.10
N SER A 100 -9.07 -3.96 -2.37
CA SER A 100 -9.52 -2.61 -2.71
C SER A 100 -8.38 -1.58 -2.63
N ALA A 101 -7.50 -1.70 -1.63
CA ALA A 101 -6.31 -0.86 -1.52
C ALA A 101 -5.37 -1.07 -2.71
N GLY A 102 -5.17 -2.32 -3.14
CA GLY A 102 -4.34 -2.68 -4.28
C GLY A 102 -4.91 -2.19 -5.62
N GLU A 103 -6.23 -2.20 -5.80
CA GLU A 103 -6.89 -1.62 -6.97
C GLU A 103 -6.74 -0.08 -6.98
N ALA A 104 -7.02 0.56 -5.85
CA ALA A 104 -6.90 2.00 -5.72
C ALA A 104 -5.45 2.48 -5.93
N ALA A 105 -4.45 1.77 -5.40
CA ALA A 105 -3.05 2.06 -5.61
C ALA A 105 -2.65 1.95 -7.09
N ARG A 106 -3.18 0.94 -7.81
CA ARG A 106 -2.98 0.81 -9.26
C ARG A 106 -3.60 1.98 -10.03
N ALA A 107 -4.79 2.43 -9.63
CA ALA A 107 -5.42 3.61 -10.23
C ALA A 107 -4.57 4.88 -10.00
N VAL A 108 -4.01 5.08 -8.81
CA VAL A 108 -3.08 6.18 -8.52
C VAL A 108 -1.80 6.09 -9.34
N ALA A 109 -1.28 4.87 -9.59
CA ALA A 109 -0.12 4.68 -10.44
C ALA A 109 -0.43 4.97 -11.92
N ALA A 110 -1.64 4.62 -12.39
CA ALA A 110 -2.08 4.86 -13.76
C ALA A 110 -2.32 6.34 -14.07
N SER A 111 -2.62 7.17 -13.06
CA SER A 111 -2.81 8.62 -13.22
C SER A 111 -1.49 9.42 -13.25
N GLN A 112 -0.33 8.76 -13.29
CA GLN A 112 0.93 9.46 -13.41
C GLN A 112 1.02 10.19 -14.76
N PRO A 113 1.44 11.48 -14.77
CA PRO A 113 1.74 12.21 -16.00
C PRO A 113 2.95 11.54 -16.66
N HIS A 114 2.62 10.65 -17.58
CA HIS A 114 3.46 9.87 -18.48
C HIS A 114 4.82 9.47 -17.88
N ARG A 115 4.83 8.33 -17.19
CA ARG A 115 5.98 7.43 -17.27
C ARG A 115 6.11 7.06 -18.76
N GLY A 116 6.85 7.87 -19.51
CA GLY A 116 7.13 7.61 -20.91
C GLY A 116 7.65 6.18 -21.03
N VAL A 117 6.91 5.36 -21.76
CA VAL A 117 7.44 4.10 -22.28
C VAL A 117 8.65 4.50 -23.12
N ARG A 118 9.85 4.24 -22.60
CA ARG A 118 11.07 4.23 -23.41
C ARG A 118 11.16 2.91 -24.13
#